data_AF-M5C1F1-F1
#
_entry.id   AF-M5C1F1-F1
#
_cell.length_a   1.000
_cell.length_b   1.000
_cell.length_c   1.000
_cell.angle_alpha   90.00
_cell.angle_beta   90.00
_cell.angle_gamma   90.00
#
_symmetry.space_group_name_H-M   'P 1'
#
loop_
_entity.id
_entity.type
_entity.pdbx_description
1 polymer ?
#
loop_
_entity_poly.entity_id
_entity_poly.type
_entity_poly.pdbx_seq_one_letter_code
_entity_poly.pdbx_strand_id
1 'polypeptide(L)'
;MTDDKNRPIKLAKPGDAVTVAGWKDVPAAGDEVLQAEREDDAKKAIANRKRVMETRALAEDVEKINEKRRIDKALEEQEREAEAVANGDSVPVAAPEVAQLNEPEVKELKLVIKGDVSGSVEAVAGALCGIGNKIARVKIVSQTVGDVSESDIARAKAIEGTVVAFNVFASPKIKQIASQQGVPLLDENIIYKLMDEVKKRVVALLPVTYEQRVLGEATVQEIFTIALKGKATMNIAGSAW
;
A
#
# COMPACT_ATOMS: atom_id res chain seq x y z
N MET A 1 23.46 8.92 30.14
CA MET A 1 22.01 8.74 30.34
C MET A 1 21.46 10.09 30.81
N THR A 2 20.25 10.41 30.41
CA THR A 2 19.58 11.65 30.82
C THR A 2 18.23 11.35 31.45
N ASP A 3 17.83 12.19 32.39
CA ASP A 3 16.51 12.19 33.04
C ASP A 3 15.43 12.75 32.09
N ASP A 4 14.16 12.67 32.49
CA ASP A 4 12.98 13.22 31.79
C ASP A 4 13.14 14.71 31.41
N LYS A 5 13.90 15.46 32.21
CA LYS A 5 14.22 16.89 32.03
C LYS A 5 15.51 17.14 31.25
N ASN A 6 16.02 16.16 30.51
CA ASN A 6 17.29 16.24 29.76
C ASN A 6 18.52 16.55 30.62
N ARG A 7 18.47 16.29 31.93
CA ARG A 7 19.60 16.47 32.83
C ARG A 7 20.49 15.22 32.82
N PRO A 8 21.81 15.35 32.77
CA PRO A 8 22.70 14.19 32.78
C PRO A 8 22.66 13.51 34.15
N ILE A 9 22.43 12.20 34.15
CA ILE A 9 22.43 11.36 35.35
C ILE A 9 23.50 10.27 35.25
N LYS A 10 24.07 9.91 36.39
CA LYS A 10 25.15 8.91 36.50
C LYS A 10 24.65 7.50 36.80
N LEU A 11 23.50 7.40 37.47
CA LEU A 11 22.91 6.13 37.91
C LEU A 11 21.40 6.21 37.71
N ALA A 12 20.81 5.14 37.19
CA ALA A 12 19.37 4.95 37.08
C ALA A 12 18.95 3.81 38.02
N LYS A 13 17.91 4.00 38.82
CA LYS A 13 17.36 2.96 39.71
C LYS A 13 16.15 2.27 39.06
N PRO A 14 15.74 1.09 39.55
CA PRO A 14 14.50 0.47 39.10
C PRO A 14 13.30 1.42 39.27
N GLY A 15 12.57 1.68 38.19
CA GLY A 15 11.43 2.60 38.15
C GLY A 15 11.74 4.00 37.63
N ASP A 16 13.01 4.37 37.49
CA ASP A 16 13.39 5.67 36.90
C ASP A 16 13.25 5.62 35.37
N ALA A 17 12.55 6.61 34.80
CA ALA A 17 12.51 6.81 33.36
C ALA A 17 13.79 7.51 32.89
N VAL A 18 14.52 6.88 31.97
CA VAL A 18 15.83 7.38 31.53
C VAL A 18 15.98 7.29 30.02
N THR A 19 16.62 8.31 29.44
CA THR A 19 17.00 8.30 28.03
C THR A 19 18.43 7.78 27.88
N VAL A 20 18.58 6.75 27.04
CA VAL A 20 19.86 6.15 26.67
C VAL A 20 20.21 6.57 25.25
N ALA A 21 21.38 7.17 25.08
CA ALA A 21 21.93 7.57 23.78
C ALA A 21 23.09 6.65 23.39
N GLY A 22 23.45 6.63 22.10
CA GLY A 22 24.56 5.82 21.57
C GLY A 22 24.14 4.51 20.91
N TRP A 23 22.86 4.36 20.56
CA TRP A 23 22.38 3.22 19.79
C TRP A 23 22.95 3.22 18.37
N LYS A 24 23.36 2.04 17.89
CA LYS A 24 23.78 1.87 16.49
C LYS A 24 22.59 1.85 15.54
N ASP A 25 21.53 1.15 15.94
CA ASP A 25 20.26 1.03 15.22
C ASP A 25 19.14 1.44 16.19
N VAL A 26 18.06 2.03 15.68
CA VAL A 26 16.93 2.47 16.51
C VAL A 26 16.16 1.23 17.00
N PRO A 27 16.03 1.00 18.33
CA PRO A 27 15.25 -0.11 18.86
C PRO A 27 13.75 0.11 18.63
N ALA A 28 12.97 -0.98 18.56
CA ALA A 28 11.52 -0.87 18.46
C ALA A 28 10.92 -0.46 19.82
N ALA A 29 9.75 0.18 19.80
CA ALA A 29 9.04 0.50 21.03
C ALA A 29 8.59 -0.80 21.71
N GLY A 30 8.90 -0.93 23.01
CA GLY A 30 8.56 -2.13 23.79
C GLY A 30 9.63 -3.23 23.79
N ASP A 31 10.75 -3.07 23.07
CA ASP A 31 11.85 -4.03 23.13
C ASP A 31 12.49 -4.10 24.52
N GLU A 32 12.79 -5.32 24.96
CA GLU A 32 13.56 -5.55 26.19
C GLU A 32 15.05 -5.26 25.96
N VAL A 33 15.59 -4.36 26.77
CA VAL A 33 17.01 -3.99 26.76
C VAL A 33 17.77 -4.78 27.81
N LEU A 34 18.76 -5.55 27.35
CA LEU A 34 19.64 -6.36 28.20
C LEU A 34 21.06 -5.78 28.16
N GLN A 35 21.64 -5.55 29.33
CA GLN A 35 23.02 -5.12 29.44
C GLN A 35 23.96 -6.32 29.23
N ALA A 36 24.98 -6.14 28.38
CA ALA A 36 26.10 -7.07 28.28
C ALA A 36 27.28 -6.56 29.10
N GLU A 37 28.07 -7.46 29.69
CA GLU A 37 29.28 -7.11 30.44
C GLU A 37 30.40 -6.61 29.52
N ARG A 38 30.48 -7.17 28.30
CA ARG A 38 31.47 -6.81 27.28
C ARG A 38 30.81 -6.55 25.93
N GLU A 39 31.42 -5.67 25.15
CA GLU A 39 30.96 -5.34 23.80
C GLU A 39 30.99 -6.57 22.87
N ASP A 40 31.96 -7.46 23.03
CA ASP A 40 32.10 -8.67 22.23
C ASP A 40 30.90 -9.63 22.43
N ASP A 41 30.43 -9.75 23.66
CA ASP A 41 29.26 -10.58 23.99
C ASP A 41 27.98 -9.98 23.40
N ALA A 42 27.83 -8.65 23.45
CA ALA A 42 26.73 -7.95 22.78
C ALA A 42 26.76 -8.18 21.26
N LYS A 43 27.93 -8.08 20.62
CA LYS A 43 28.10 -8.34 19.18
C LYS A 43 27.74 -9.78 18.83
N LYS A 44 28.20 -10.75 19.62
CA LYS A 44 27.89 -12.17 19.43
C LYS A 44 26.40 -12.44 19.57
N ALA A 45 25.74 -11.83 20.56
CA ALA A 45 24.29 -11.93 20.74
C ALA A 45 23.52 -11.33 19.57
N ILE A 46 23.91 -10.13 19.09
CA ILE A 46 23.30 -9.47 17.92
C ILE A 46 23.49 -10.34 16.67
N ALA A 47 24.69 -10.87 16.44
CA ALA A 47 24.97 -11.74 15.29
C ALA A 47 24.13 -13.02 15.34
N ASN A 48 23.98 -13.63 16.52
CA ASN A 48 23.13 -14.81 16.67
C ASN A 48 21.65 -14.47 16.43
N ARG A 49 21.15 -13.34 16.98
CA ARG A 49 19.78 -12.86 16.74
C ARG A 49 19.53 -12.60 15.25
N LYS A 50 20.44 -11.89 14.57
CA LYS A 50 20.35 -11.63 13.12
C LYS A 50 20.35 -12.93 12.32
N ARG A 51 21.26 -13.85 12.63
CA ARG A 51 21.31 -15.17 11.97
C ARG A 51 20.01 -15.94 12.14
N VAL A 52 19.45 -15.98 13.35
CA VAL A 52 18.17 -16.65 13.63
C VAL A 52 17.04 -16.01 12.81
N MET A 53 16.96 -14.68 12.81
CA MET A 53 15.97 -13.92 12.03
C MET A 53 16.11 -14.19 10.52
N GLU A 54 17.32 -14.17 9.97
CA GLU A 54 17.60 -14.46 8.56
C GLU A 54 17.22 -15.90 8.19
N THR A 55 17.59 -16.89 9.01
CA THR A 55 17.21 -18.29 8.77
C THR A 55 15.71 -18.50 8.84
N ARG A 56 15.02 -17.78 9.75
CA ARG A 56 13.56 -17.85 9.88
C ARG A 56 12.87 -17.22 8.66
N ALA A 57 13.30 -16.03 8.25
CA ALA A 57 12.75 -15.36 7.07
C ALA A 57 12.92 -16.21 5.81
N LEU A 58 14.10 -16.84 5.64
CA LEU A 58 14.34 -17.73 4.51
C LEU A 58 13.42 -18.96 4.53
N ALA A 59 13.18 -19.54 5.72
CA ALA A 59 12.26 -20.68 5.84
C ALA A 59 10.82 -20.30 5.45
N GLU A 60 10.33 -19.15 5.91
CA GLU A 60 9.00 -18.64 5.54
C GLU A 60 8.88 -18.38 4.03
N ASP A 61 9.94 -17.87 3.39
CA ASP A 61 9.96 -17.67 1.94
C ASP A 61 9.98 -18.99 1.17
N VAL A 62 10.72 -20.00 1.64
CA VAL A 62 10.70 -21.35 1.06
C VAL A 62 9.33 -21.99 1.16
N GLU A 63 8.63 -21.82 2.29
CA GLU A 63 7.25 -22.29 2.46
C GLU A 63 6.30 -21.64 1.46
N LYS A 64 6.31 -20.31 1.31
CA LYS A 64 5.48 -19.60 0.31
C LYS A 64 5.77 -20.08 -1.11
N ILE A 65 7.03 -20.32 -1.45
CA ILE A 65 7.43 -20.85 -2.78
C ILE A 65 6.87 -22.26 -2.97
N ASN A 66 6.96 -23.11 -1.95
CA ASN A 66 6.45 -24.47 -2.01
C ASN A 66 4.92 -24.51 -2.14
N GLU A 67 4.19 -23.67 -1.40
CA GLU A 67 2.74 -23.52 -1.52
C GLU A 67 2.35 -23.09 -2.93
N LYS A 68 2.98 -22.05 -3.47
CA LYS A 68 2.72 -21.59 -4.83
C LYS A 68 2.94 -22.69 -5.87
N ARG A 69 4.06 -23.42 -5.79
CA ARG A 69 4.35 -24.55 -6.69
C ARG A 69 3.33 -25.68 -6.59
N ARG A 70 2.75 -25.93 -5.41
CA ARG A 70 1.71 -26.95 -5.22
C ARG A 70 0.40 -26.53 -5.87
N ILE A 71 0.02 -25.27 -5.74
CA ILE A 71 -1.18 -24.71 -6.37
C ILE A 71 -1.03 -24.75 -7.88
N ASP A 72 0.10 -24.27 -8.42
CA ASP A 72 0.36 -24.25 -9.86
C ASP A 72 0.25 -25.65 -10.48
N LYS A 73 0.82 -26.68 -9.82
CA LYS A 73 0.73 -28.08 -10.27
C LYS A 73 -0.69 -28.64 -10.20
N ALA A 74 -1.43 -28.34 -9.13
CA ALA A 74 -2.80 -28.81 -8.98
C ALA A 74 -3.73 -28.18 -10.03
N LEU A 75 -3.50 -26.91 -10.38
CA LEU A 75 -4.22 -26.24 -11.47
C LEU A 75 -3.92 -26.91 -12.81
N GLU A 76 -2.64 -27.19 -13.09
CA GLU A 76 -2.20 -27.82 -14.33
C GLU A 76 -2.74 -29.27 -14.48
N GLU A 77 -2.82 -30.03 -13.38
CA GLU A 77 -3.46 -31.35 -13.37
C GLU A 77 -4.96 -31.27 -13.66
N GLN A 78 -5.68 -30.30 -13.06
CA GLN A 78 -7.10 -30.06 -13.34
C GLN A 78 -7.35 -29.65 -14.79
N GLU A 79 -6.48 -28.84 -15.39
CA GLU A 79 -6.55 -28.47 -16.80
C GLU A 79 -6.37 -29.68 -17.72
N ARG A 80 -5.38 -30.55 -17.45
CA ARG A 80 -5.17 -31.78 -18.23
C ARG A 80 -6.32 -32.76 -18.11
N GLU A 81 -6.90 -32.91 -16.91
CA GLU A 81 -8.07 -33.76 -16.71
C GLU A 81 -9.30 -33.21 -17.46
N ALA A 82 -9.50 -31.90 -17.49
CA ALA A 82 -10.56 -31.27 -18.27
C ALA A 82 -10.38 -31.46 -19.80
N GLU A 83 -9.14 -31.35 -20.30
CA GLU A 83 -8.81 -31.61 -21.71
C GLU A 83 -8.96 -33.08 -22.11
N ALA A 84 -8.65 -34.01 -21.21
CA ALA A 84 -8.82 -35.45 -21.42
C ALA A 84 -10.30 -35.85 -21.49
N VAL A 85 -11.17 -35.18 -20.73
CA VAL A 85 -12.63 -35.38 -20.76
C VAL A 85 -13.26 -34.78 -22.02
N ALA A 86 -12.68 -33.71 -22.60
CA ALA A 86 -13.16 -33.08 -23.83
C ALA A 86 -12.96 -33.93 -25.12
N ASN A 87 -12.08 -34.94 -25.10
CA ASN A 87 -11.82 -35.84 -26.24
C ASN A 87 -12.68 -37.13 -26.24
N GLY A 88 -13.64 -37.27 -25.31
CA GLY A 88 -14.64 -38.34 -25.28
C GLY A 88 -16.04 -37.83 -25.65
N ASP A 89 -16.74 -38.57 -26.50
CA ASP A 89 -18.01 -38.22 -27.16
C ASP A 89 -19.15 -37.74 -26.22
N SER A 90 -19.86 -36.71 -26.69
CA SER A 90 -21.21 -36.21 -26.32
C SER A 90 -21.42 -35.08 -25.27
N VAL A 91 -22.15 -34.06 -25.76
CA VAL A 91 -22.83 -32.91 -25.13
C VAL A 91 -21.94 -31.74 -24.67
N PRO A 92 -22.11 -30.51 -25.22
CA PRO A 92 -21.44 -29.32 -24.72
C PRO A 92 -22.09 -28.90 -23.40
N VAL A 93 -21.60 -29.41 -22.29
CA VAL A 93 -21.87 -28.82 -20.98
C VAL A 93 -20.75 -27.82 -20.74
N ALA A 94 -21.14 -26.54 -20.82
CA ALA A 94 -20.45 -25.34 -20.38
C ALA A 94 -18.94 -25.47 -20.19
N ALA A 95 -18.20 -24.79 -21.08
CA ALA A 95 -16.82 -24.36 -20.80
C ALA A 95 -16.74 -23.93 -19.32
N PRO A 96 -15.74 -24.38 -18.54
CA PRO A 96 -15.44 -23.70 -17.30
C PRO A 96 -15.11 -22.30 -17.76
N GLU A 97 -16.01 -21.38 -17.43
CA GLU A 97 -15.71 -19.97 -17.44
C GLU A 97 -14.40 -19.89 -16.69
N VAL A 98 -13.31 -19.64 -17.44
CA VAL A 98 -12.11 -19.04 -16.90
C VAL A 98 -12.59 -17.69 -16.39
N ALA A 99 -13.25 -17.72 -15.23
CA ALA A 99 -13.13 -16.72 -14.24
C ALA A 99 -11.64 -16.69 -13.92
N GLN A 100 -10.86 -16.09 -14.83
CA GLN A 100 -10.19 -14.85 -14.48
C GLN A 100 -11.22 -14.12 -13.66
N LEU A 101 -11.19 -14.40 -12.36
CA LEU A 101 -11.77 -13.55 -11.36
C LEU A 101 -11.15 -12.22 -11.77
N ASN A 102 -11.94 -11.42 -12.49
CA ASN A 102 -11.76 -9.99 -12.60
C ASN A 102 -12.01 -9.50 -11.18
N GLU A 103 -11.14 -9.94 -10.25
CA GLU A 103 -10.99 -9.33 -8.97
C GLU A 103 -10.74 -7.87 -9.35
N PRO A 104 -11.63 -6.97 -8.92
CA PRO A 104 -11.51 -5.58 -9.29
C PRO A 104 -10.08 -5.17 -8.94
N GLU A 105 -9.32 -4.69 -9.92
CA GLU A 105 -7.91 -4.33 -9.73
C GLU A 105 -7.83 -3.41 -8.51
N VAL A 106 -7.32 -3.95 -7.41
CA VAL A 106 -7.36 -3.25 -6.13
C VAL A 106 -6.37 -2.12 -6.24
N LYS A 107 -6.85 -0.89 -6.30
CA LYS A 107 -6.00 0.29 -6.38
C LYS A 107 -5.34 0.51 -5.03
N GLU A 108 -4.03 0.34 -4.97
CA GLU A 108 -3.27 0.51 -3.74
C GLU A 108 -2.66 1.92 -3.68
N LEU A 109 -3.06 2.72 -2.68
CA LEU A 109 -2.34 3.95 -2.33
C LEU A 109 -1.11 3.57 -1.52
N LYS A 110 0.07 3.65 -2.15
CA LYS A 110 1.33 3.32 -1.50
C LYS A 110 1.84 4.51 -0.69
N LEU A 111 2.19 4.26 0.57
CA LEU A 111 2.68 5.28 1.51
C LEU A 111 4.09 4.96 2.01
N VAL A 112 4.91 6.00 2.12
CA VAL A 112 6.19 6.00 2.84
C VAL A 112 6.03 6.92 4.05
N ILE A 113 6.13 6.36 5.25
CA ILE A 113 5.88 7.09 6.51
C ILE A 113 7.20 7.41 7.20
N LYS A 114 7.36 8.68 7.55
CA LYS A 114 8.43 9.23 8.38
C LYS A 114 7.83 9.83 9.63
N GLY A 115 8.43 9.55 10.77
CA GLY A 115 8.00 10.09 12.05
C GLY A 115 9.14 10.37 13.00
N ASP A 116 8.83 11.08 14.07
CA ASP A 116 9.78 11.53 15.08
C ASP A 116 10.25 10.40 16.01
N VAL A 117 9.31 9.56 16.43
CA VAL A 117 9.54 8.43 17.34
C VAL A 117 8.90 7.15 16.80
N SER A 118 9.45 6.00 17.18
CA SER A 118 9.00 4.69 16.71
C SER A 118 7.51 4.42 17.00
N GLY A 119 7.04 4.77 18.21
CA GLY A 119 5.64 4.59 18.59
C GLY A 119 4.65 5.42 17.76
N SER A 120 5.02 6.65 17.39
CA SER A 120 4.19 7.49 16.52
C SER A 120 4.05 6.87 15.13
N VAL A 121 5.17 6.39 14.56
CA VAL A 121 5.18 5.78 13.22
C VAL A 121 4.30 4.53 13.19
N GLU A 122 4.37 3.69 14.21
CA GLU A 122 3.54 2.49 14.32
C GLU A 122 2.05 2.83 14.51
N ALA A 123 1.75 3.81 15.37
CA ALA A 123 0.37 4.26 15.58
C ALA A 123 -0.24 4.84 14.31
N VAL A 124 0.51 5.69 13.58
CA VAL A 124 0.09 6.25 12.31
C VAL A 124 -0.07 5.16 11.26
N ALA A 125 0.86 4.20 11.19
CA ALA A 125 0.76 3.09 10.26
C ALA A 125 -0.49 2.23 10.53
N GLY A 126 -0.77 1.90 11.78
CA GLY A 126 -1.98 1.17 12.18
C GLY A 126 -3.26 1.94 11.82
N ALA A 127 -3.30 3.24 12.11
CA ALA A 127 -4.45 4.09 11.80
C ALA A 127 -4.71 4.20 10.29
N LEU A 128 -3.65 4.35 9.48
CA LEU A 128 -3.76 4.49 8.03
C LEU A 128 -4.07 3.15 7.33
N CYS A 129 -3.58 2.02 7.85
CA CYS A 129 -3.88 0.70 7.32
C CYS A 129 -5.38 0.35 7.44
N GLY A 130 -6.05 0.88 8.46
CA GLY A 130 -7.50 0.75 8.63
C GLY A 130 -8.34 1.50 7.59
N ILE A 131 -7.73 2.39 6.79
CA ILE A 131 -8.43 3.20 5.79
C ILE A 131 -8.42 2.45 4.45
N GLY A 132 -9.59 1.98 4.01
CA GLY A 132 -9.75 1.35 2.70
C GLY A 132 -11.06 0.59 2.54
N ASN A 133 -11.26 0.03 1.35
CA ASN A 133 -12.33 -0.91 1.03
C ASN A 133 -11.80 -2.01 0.09
N LYS A 134 -12.68 -2.85 -0.47
CA LYS A 134 -12.27 -3.92 -1.40
C LYS A 134 -11.75 -3.42 -2.74
N ILE A 135 -11.91 -2.13 -3.06
CA ILE A 135 -11.61 -1.51 -4.37
C ILE A 135 -10.37 -0.62 -4.30
N ALA A 136 -10.19 0.12 -3.20
CA ALA A 136 -9.04 0.97 -2.94
C ALA A 136 -8.52 0.73 -1.52
N ARG A 137 -7.24 0.42 -1.39
CA ARG A 137 -6.59 0.13 -0.10
C ARG A 137 -5.34 0.98 0.08
N VAL A 138 -4.99 1.25 1.33
CA VAL A 138 -3.71 1.85 1.68
C VAL A 138 -2.68 0.75 1.89
N LYS A 139 -1.49 0.92 1.32
CA LYS A 139 -0.35 0.00 1.51
C LYS A 139 0.87 0.76 1.98
N ILE A 140 1.37 0.36 3.13
CA ILE A 140 2.55 1.00 3.72
C ILE A 140 3.79 0.24 3.25
N VAL A 141 4.66 0.92 2.51
CA VAL A 141 5.85 0.31 1.91
C VAL A 141 7.06 0.46 2.81
N SER A 142 7.17 1.58 3.52
CA SER A 142 8.28 1.84 4.41
C SER A 142 7.82 2.71 5.57
N GLN A 143 8.34 2.39 6.75
CA GLN A 143 8.13 3.08 8.01
C GLN A 143 9.52 3.33 8.58
N THR A 144 9.88 4.58 8.82
CA THR A 144 11.21 4.91 9.33
C THR A 144 11.13 6.12 10.24
N VAL A 145 12.01 6.14 11.24
CA VAL A 145 12.14 7.26 12.17
C VAL A 145 13.17 8.26 11.65
N GLY A 146 12.89 9.55 11.80
CA GLY A 146 13.75 10.66 11.41
C GLY A 146 13.15 11.55 10.32
N ASP A 147 13.86 12.63 10.03
CA ASP A 147 13.44 13.63 9.05
C ASP A 147 13.38 13.07 7.62
N VAL A 148 12.61 13.74 6.76
CA VAL A 148 12.45 13.36 5.37
C VAL A 148 13.73 13.63 4.58
N SER A 149 14.26 12.60 3.96
CA SER A 149 15.46 12.67 3.11
C SER A 149 15.13 12.58 1.62
N GLU A 150 16.11 12.92 0.77
CA GLU A 150 15.97 12.79 -0.68
C GLU A 150 15.76 11.32 -1.12
N SER A 151 16.38 10.38 -0.40
CA SER A 151 16.21 8.94 -0.65
C SER A 151 14.76 8.47 -0.43
N ASP A 152 14.03 9.14 0.46
CA ASP A 152 12.62 8.81 0.72
C ASP A 152 11.72 9.31 -0.42
N ILE A 153 12.01 10.49 -0.96
CA ILE A 153 11.32 11.01 -2.16
C ILE A 153 11.61 10.10 -3.36
N ALA A 154 12.88 9.73 -3.58
CA ALA A 154 13.26 8.86 -4.67
C ALA A 154 12.56 7.49 -4.58
N ARG A 155 12.46 6.94 -3.36
CA ARG A 155 11.73 5.69 -3.10
C ARG A 155 10.24 5.85 -3.40
N ALA A 156 9.62 6.93 -2.93
CA ALA A 156 8.21 7.21 -3.19
C ALA A 156 7.93 7.39 -4.69
N LYS A 157 8.85 8.03 -5.42
CA LYS A 157 8.77 8.13 -6.88
C LYS A 157 8.80 6.75 -7.56
N ALA A 158 9.73 5.89 -7.16
CA ALA A 158 9.88 4.56 -7.76
C ALA A 158 8.63 3.67 -7.59
N ILE A 159 7.86 3.89 -6.53
CA ILE A 159 6.63 3.13 -6.25
C ILE A 159 5.36 3.86 -6.67
N GLU A 160 5.45 5.09 -7.18
CA GLU A 160 4.31 6.00 -7.43
C GLU A 160 3.46 6.23 -6.17
N GLY A 161 4.15 6.44 -5.05
CA GLY A 161 3.57 6.59 -3.73
C GLY A 161 3.59 8.01 -3.20
N THR A 162 2.94 8.19 -2.05
CA THR A 162 2.94 9.43 -1.27
C THR A 162 3.93 9.33 -0.11
N VAL A 163 4.64 10.42 0.17
CA VAL A 163 5.43 10.56 1.40
C VAL A 163 4.59 11.22 2.49
N VAL A 164 4.58 10.63 3.67
CA VAL A 164 3.93 11.12 4.87
C VAL A 164 4.99 11.46 5.91
N ALA A 165 5.04 12.73 6.31
CA ALA A 165 5.87 13.26 7.38
C ALA A 165 4.97 13.59 8.58
N PHE A 166 5.09 12.77 9.63
CA PHE A 166 4.35 12.95 10.88
C PHE A 166 5.26 13.52 11.97
N ASN A 167 4.99 14.74 12.41
CA ASN A 167 5.79 15.44 13.43
C ASN A 167 7.30 15.55 13.10
N VAL A 168 7.66 15.52 11.82
CA VAL A 168 9.05 15.65 11.35
C VAL A 168 9.21 16.86 10.44
N PHE A 169 10.43 17.40 10.39
CA PHE A 169 10.69 18.59 9.60
C PHE A 169 11.05 18.23 8.15
N ALA A 170 10.22 18.68 7.21
CA ALA A 170 10.53 18.62 5.79
C ALA A 170 11.21 19.93 5.34
N SER A 171 12.52 19.87 5.07
CA SER A 171 13.27 21.06 4.65
C SER A 171 12.74 21.64 3.33
N PRO A 172 12.86 22.97 3.10
CA PRO A 172 12.38 23.59 1.87
C PRO A 172 12.98 22.97 0.59
N LYS A 173 14.25 22.55 0.64
CA LYS A 173 14.94 21.85 -0.45
C LYS A 173 14.24 20.53 -0.79
N ILE A 174 13.85 19.75 0.23
CA ILE A 174 13.13 18.49 0.07
C ILE A 174 11.74 18.71 -0.51
N LYS A 175 11.02 19.76 -0.07
CA LYS A 175 9.72 20.13 -0.65
C LYS A 175 9.83 20.49 -2.14
N GLN A 176 10.88 21.23 -2.53
CA GLN A 176 11.15 21.53 -3.93
C GLN A 176 11.45 20.28 -4.76
N ILE A 177 12.29 19.37 -4.24
CA ILE A 177 12.60 18.10 -4.92
C ILE A 177 11.34 17.26 -5.09
N ALA A 178 10.50 17.16 -4.06
CA ALA A 178 9.23 16.44 -4.13
C ALA A 178 8.33 17.00 -5.23
N SER A 179 8.19 18.34 -5.30
CA SER A 179 7.41 19.01 -6.34
C SER A 179 8.01 18.81 -7.74
N GLN A 180 9.33 18.84 -7.90
CA GLN A 180 10.00 18.60 -9.19
C GLN A 180 9.85 17.17 -9.66
N GLN A 181 9.84 16.21 -8.74
CA GLN A 181 9.68 14.79 -9.03
C GLN A 181 8.21 14.35 -9.13
N GLY A 182 7.27 15.26 -8.89
CA GLY A 182 5.83 14.96 -8.90
C GLY A 182 5.38 14.05 -7.76
N VAL A 183 6.15 13.99 -6.66
CA VAL A 183 5.84 13.14 -5.50
C VAL A 183 5.02 13.96 -4.49
N PRO A 184 3.81 13.51 -4.13
CA PRO A 184 3.03 14.17 -3.09
C PRO A 184 3.67 14.01 -1.70
N LEU A 185 3.92 15.13 -1.03
CA LEU A 185 4.43 15.18 0.35
C LEU A 185 3.33 15.71 1.27
N LEU A 186 3.06 14.98 2.36
CA LEU A 186 2.13 15.38 3.41
C LEU A 186 2.90 15.67 4.68
N ASP A 187 2.94 16.93 5.12
CA ASP A 187 3.58 17.34 6.37
C ASP A 187 2.53 17.76 7.41
N GLU A 188 2.18 16.82 8.29
CA GLU A 188 1.14 17.03 9.30
C GLU A 188 1.64 16.65 10.69
N ASN A 189 1.22 17.39 11.70
CA ASN A 189 1.54 17.13 13.10
C ASN A 189 0.37 16.51 13.87
N ILE A 190 -0.83 16.46 13.27
CA ILE A 190 -2.05 15.95 13.90
C ILE A 190 -2.56 14.74 13.12
N ILE A 191 -2.69 13.60 13.80
CA ILE A 191 -3.04 12.31 13.16
C ILE A 191 -4.40 12.35 12.45
N TYR A 192 -5.40 13.04 13.02
CA TYR A 192 -6.73 13.13 12.41
C TYR A 192 -6.73 13.87 11.08
N LYS A 193 -5.95 14.96 10.97
CA LYS A 193 -5.80 15.70 9.71
C LYS A 193 -5.15 14.84 8.64
N LEU A 194 -4.09 14.14 9.03
CA LEU A 194 -3.40 13.20 8.15
C LEU A 194 -4.35 12.09 7.66
N MET A 195 -5.17 11.53 8.54
CA MET A 195 -6.18 10.52 8.16
C MET A 195 -7.19 11.07 7.15
N ASP A 196 -7.69 12.30 7.35
CA ASP A 196 -8.63 12.93 6.43
C ASP A 196 -8.02 13.19 5.05
N GLU A 197 -6.76 13.63 5.00
CA GLU A 197 -6.05 13.84 3.73
C GLU A 197 -5.79 12.54 2.98
N VAL A 198 -5.34 11.50 3.69
CA VAL A 198 -5.16 10.17 3.10
C VAL A 198 -6.50 9.63 2.60
N LYS A 199 -7.59 9.80 3.36
CA LYS A 199 -8.93 9.40 2.95
C LYS A 199 -9.38 10.10 1.67
N LYS A 200 -9.15 11.42 1.54
CA LYS A 200 -9.44 12.15 0.30
C LYS A 200 -8.68 11.58 -0.91
N ARG A 201 -7.41 11.19 -0.72
CA ARG A 201 -6.61 10.56 -1.79
C ARG A 201 -7.09 9.16 -2.14
N VAL A 202 -7.49 8.37 -1.16
CA VAL A 202 -8.11 7.05 -1.39
C VAL A 202 -9.42 7.21 -2.18
N VAL A 203 -10.24 8.20 -1.82
CA VAL A 203 -11.47 8.51 -2.56
C VAL A 203 -11.18 8.94 -4.00
N ALA A 204 -10.14 9.73 -4.23
CA ALA A 204 -9.73 10.14 -5.58
C ALA A 204 -9.27 8.96 -6.47
N LEU A 205 -8.82 7.86 -5.87
CA LEU A 205 -8.45 6.64 -6.60
C LEU A 205 -9.67 5.79 -6.99
N LEU A 206 -10.81 5.96 -6.30
CA LEU A 206 -12.02 5.19 -6.58
C LEU A 206 -12.53 5.49 -7.99
N PRO A 207 -12.98 4.46 -8.73
CA PRO A 207 -13.60 4.67 -10.03
C PRO A 207 -14.90 5.47 -9.89
N VAL A 208 -15.15 6.37 -10.83
CA VAL A 208 -16.41 7.12 -10.91
C VAL A 208 -17.52 6.17 -11.34
N THR A 209 -18.61 6.14 -10.58
CA THR A 209 -19.83 5.40 -10.95
C THR A 209 -20.72 6.26 -11.82
N TYR A 210 -20.98 5.83 -13.05
CA TYR A 210 -21.94 6.48 -13.93
C TYR A 210 -23.33 5.90 -13.67
N GLU A 211 -24.26 6.76 -13.26
CA GLU A 211 -25.67 6.41 -13.17
C GLU A 211 -26.39 7.02 -14.36
N GLN A 212 -26.97 6.17 -15.22
CA GLN A 212 -27.83 6.66 -16.30
C GLN A 212 -29.20 7.00 -15.73
N ARG A 213 -29.52 8.30 -15.74
CA ARG A 213 -30.85 8.77 -15.41
C ARG A 213 -31.64 8.99 -16.69
N VAL A 214 -32.71 8.22 -16.89
CA VAL A 214 -33.66 8.43 -17.99
C VAL A 214 -34.43 9.71 -17.70
N LEU A 215 -34.25 10.72 -18.55
CA LEU A 215 -34.97 12.01 -18.44
C LEU A 215 -36.36 11.95 -19.10
N GLY A 216 -36.52 11.08 -20.08
CA GLY A 216 -37.74 10.89 -20.84
C GLY A 216 -37.59 9.73 -21.82
N GLU A 217 -38.72 9.13 -22.18
CA GLU A 217 -38.81 8.06 -23.16
C GLU A 217 -39.65 8.58 -24.34
N ALA A 218 -39.24 8.25 -25.56
CA ALA A 218 -40.00 8.59 -26.75
C ALA A 218 -39.96 7.40 -27.70
N THR A 219 -41.09 7.10 -28.32
CA THR A 219 -41.20 5.97 -29.25
C THR A 219 -40.94 6.47 -30.67
N VAL A 220 -40.00 5.84 -31.37
CA VAL A 220 -39.71 6.15 -32.78
C VAL A 220 -40.82 5.55 -33.66
N GLN A 221 -41.49 6.39 -34.44
CA GLN A 221 -42.57 5.96 -35.34
C GLN A 221 -42.05 5.71 -36.76
N GLU A 222 -41.15 6.57 -37.25
CA GLU A 222 -40.68 6.49 -38.63
C GLU A 222 -39.26 7.06 -38.77
N ILE A 223 -38.47 6.58 -39.74
CA ILE A 223 -37.12 7.06 -40.02
C ILE A 223 -37.07 7.60 -41.44
N PHE A 224 -36.68 8.85 -41.60
CA PHE A 224 -36.55 9.54 -42.88
C PHE A 224 -35.06 9.69 -43.25
N THR A 225 -34.67 9.31 -44.46
CA THR A 225 -33.32 9.56 -44.98
C THR A 225 -33.34 10.82 -45.84
N ILE A 226 -32.65 11.87 -45.40
CA ILE A 226 -32.48 13.09 -46.18
C ILE A 226 -31.08 13.18 -46.78
N ALA A 227 -30.97 13.71 -47.99
CA ALA A 227 -29.70 14.01 -48.63
C ALA A 227 -29.28 15.45 -48.29
N LEU A 228 -28.11 15.63 -47.68
CA LEU A 228 -27.49 16.95 -47.49
C LEU A 228 -26.69 17.35 -48.74
N LYS A 229 -26.18 18.59 -48.76
CA LYS A 229 -25.34 19.11 -49.84
C LYS A 229 -24.11 18.21 -50.06
N GLY A 230 -24.06 17.52 -51.19
CA GLY A 230 -23.05 16.51 -51.53
C GLY A 230 -23.61 15.08 -51.53
N LYS A 231 -22.74 14.05 -51.51
CA LYS A 231 -23.12 12.62 -51.42
C LYS A 231 -23.35 12.14 -49.97
N ALA A 232 -23.63 13.04 -49.02
CA ALA A 232 -23.86 12.70 -47.63
C ALA A 232 -25.36 12.58 -47.33
N THR A 233 -25.79 11.42 -46.85
CA THR A 233 -27.15 11.14 -46.39
C THR A 233 -27.20 11.07 -44.87
N MET A 234 -28.25 11.63 -44.26
CA MET A 234 -28.47 11.61 -42.80
C MET A 234 -29.85 11.02 -42.50
N ASN A 235 -29.91 10.11 -41.53
CA ASN A 235 -31.16 9.51 -41.06
C ASN A 235 -31.73 10.34 -39.90
N ILE A 236 -33.00 10.71 -40.01
CA ILE A 236 -33.75 11.44 -39.00
C ILE A 236 -34.86 10.52 -38.50
N ALA A 237 -34.89 10.26 -37.19
CA ALA A 237 -35.97 9.51 -36.55
C ALA A 237 -37.08 10.48 -36.12
N GLY A 238 -38.28 10.32 -36.67
CA GLY A 238 -39.49 10.95 -36.14
C GLY A 238 -39.97 10.20 -34.91
N SER A 239 -39.99 10.85 -33.75
CA SER A 239 -40.44 10.27 -32.48
C SER A 239 -41.61 11.05 -31.89
N ALA A 240 -42.47 10.33 -31.15
CA ALA A 240 -43.54 10.90 -30.33
C ALA A 240 -43.23 10.65 -28.85
N TRP A 241 -43.51 11.66 -28.01
CA TRP A 241 -43.39 11.61 -26.55
C TRP A 241 -44.60 10.93 -25.91
#